data_AF-U5D0B6-F1
#
_entry.id   AF-U5D0B6-F1
#
_cell.length_a   1.000
_cell.length_b   1.000
_cell.length_c   1.000
_cell.angle_alpha   90.00
_cell.angle_beta   90.00
_cell.angle_gamma   90.00
#
_symmetry.space_group_name_H-M   'P 1'
#
loop_
_entity.id
_entity.type
_entity.pdbx_description
1 polymer ?
#
loop_
_entity_poly.entity_id
_entity_poly.type
_entity_poly.pdbx_seq_one_letter_code
_entity_poly.pdbx_strand_id
1 'polypeptide(L)'
;MEGAAGAELCNASGGWEKGWERAFEDAVGKEMGAGRRMVEVMTVKECQNRWRTLKNKTERWSAPPLDVICRRGLGWRYFVPIALGP
;
A
#
# COMPACT_ATOMS: atom_id res chain seq x y z
N MET A 1 -8.65 -3.31 -37.66
CA MET A 1 -8.54 -2.42 -36.48
C MET A 1 -7.34 -2.89 -35.70
N GLU A 2 -6.29 -2.09 -35.65
CA GLU A 2 -5.07 -2.34 -34.87
C GLU A 2 -5.42 -2.33 -33.38
N GLY A 3 -5.16 -3.45 -32.70
CA GLY A 3 -5.33 -3.58 -31.27
C GLY A 3 -4.22 -2.81 -30.56
N ALA A 4 -4.59 -1.75 -29.84
CA ALA A 4 -3.71 -1.14 -28.87
C ALA A 4 -3.35 -2.22 -27.82
N ALA A 5 -2.09 -2.62 -27.76
CA ALA A 5 -1.55 -3.41 -26.66
C ALA A 5 -1.46 -2.51 -25.42
N GLY A 6 -2.61 -2.14 -24.86
CA GLY A 6 -2.71 -1.53 -23.55
C GLY A 6 -2.55 -2.62 -22.49
N ALA A 7 -1.65 -2.42 -21.53
CA ALA A 7 -1.62 -3.29 -20.35
C ALA A 7 -2.97 -3.16 -19.64
N GLU A 8 -3.72 -4.27 -19.55
CA GLU A 8 -4.95 -4.30 -18.77
C GLU A 8 -4.59 -4.14 -17.29
N LEU A 9 -5.08 -3.06 -16.67
CA LEU A 9 -4.90 -2.85 -15.23
C LEU A 9 -5.88 -3.76 -14.49
N CYS A 10 -5.35 -4.63 -13.63
CA CYS A 10 -6.17 -5.43 -12.73
C CYS A 10 -6.99 -4.53 -11.82
N ASN A 11 -8.29 -4.79 -11.70
CA ASN A 11 -9.16 -4.08 -10.77
C ASN A 11 -8.82 -4.45 -9.31
N ALA A 12 -7.91 -3.69 -8.70
CA ALA A 12 -7.50 -3.87 -7.31
C ALA A 12 -8.41 -3.16 -6.29
N SER A 13 -9.70 -2.96 -6.62
CA SER A 13 -10.67 -2.38 -5.68
C SER A 13 -11.18 -3.37 -4.63
N GLY A 14 -10.99 -4.68 -4.85
CA GLY A 14 -11.25 -5.72 -3.86
C GLY A 14 -10.20 -5.73 -2.75
N GLY A 15 -10.55 -6.32 -1.59
CA GLY A 15 -9.57 -6.64 -0.56
C GLY A 15 -8.63 -7.76 -1.01
N TRP A 16 -7.50 -7.89 -0.33
CA TRP A 16 -6.57 -9.00 -0.56
C TRP A 16 -7.12 -10.31 0.02
N GLU A 17 -6.80 -11.44 -0.61
CA GLU A 17 -7.18 -12.76 -0.11
C GLU A 17 -6.52 -13.05 1.24
N LYS A 18 -7.18 -13.86 2.07
CA LYS A 18 -6.61 -14.31 3.34
C LYS A 18 -5.29 -15.05 3.10
N GLY A 19 -4.20 -14.54 3.68
CA GLY A 19 -2.87 -15.14 3.57
C GLY A 19 -2.06 -14.70 2.33
N TRP A 20 -2.51 -13.67 1.61
CA TRP A 20 -1.79 -13.09 0.47
C TRP A 20 -0.34 -12.70 0.81
N GLU A 21 -0.05 -12.37 2.08
CA GLU A 21 1.27 -11.98 2.55
C GLU A 21 2.31 -13.07 2.28
N ARG A 22 1.94 -14.35 2.42
CA ARG A 22 2.83 -15.48 2.12
C ARG A 22 3.11 -15.56 0.63
N ALA A 23 2.07 -15.48 -0.20
CA ALA A 23 2.21 -15.50 -1.65
C ALA A 23 3.06 -14.32 -2.15
N PHE A 24 2.90 -13.14 -1.55
CA PHE A 24 3.74 -11.98 -1.82
C PHE A 24 5.20 -12.27 -1.47
N GLU A 25 5.49 -12.69 -0.24
CA GLU A 25 6.86 -12.99 0.19
C GLU A 25 7.54 -14.09 -0.62
N ASP A 26 6.78 -15.11 -1.06
CA ASP A 26 7.26 -16.16 -1.95
C ASP A 26 7.58 -15.60 -3.35
N ALA A 27 6.81 -14.64 -3.85
CA ALA A 27 7.00 -14.03 -5.17
C ALA A 27 8.12 -12.98 -5.22
N VAL A 28 8.23 -12.13 -4.20
CA VAL A 28 9.16 -10.98 -4.19
C VAL A 28 10.40 -11.18 -3.31
N GLY A 29 10.42 -12.26 -2.52
CA GLY A 29 11.50 -12.59 -1.61
C GLY A 29 11.48 -11.82 -0.29
N LYS A 30 12.41 -12.20 0.61
CA LYS A 30 12.44 -11.77 2.02
C LYS A 30 12.63 -10.27 2.22
N GLU A 31 13.42 -9.61 1.36
CA GLU A 31 13.73 -8.18 1.50
C GLU A 31 12.48 -7.33 1.28
N MET A 32 11.78 -7.56 0.17
CA MET A 32 10.54 -6.87 -0.15
C MET A 32 9.43 -7.23 0.84
N GLY A 33 9.40 -8.48 1.31
CA GLY A 33 8.57 -8.91 2.44
C GLY A 33 8.81 -8.13 3.73
N ALA A 34 10.08 -7.87 4.08
CA ALA A 34 10.44 -7.06 5.23
C ALA A 34 9.98 -5.60 5.06
N GLY A 35 10.09 -5.05 3.85
CA GLY A 35 9.55 -3.75 3.50
C GLY A 35 8.04 -3.64 3.76
N ARG A 36 7.27 -4.64 3.34
CA ARG A 36 5.82 -4.72 3.61
C ARG A 36 5.50 -4.68 5.11
N ARG A 37 6.13 -5.56 5.90
CA ARG A 37 5.94 -5.61 7.37
C ARG A 37 6.29 -4.31 8.06
N MET A 38 7.33 -3.64 7.58
CA MET A 38 7.73 -2.32 8.10
C MET A 38 6.64 -1.27 7.92
N VAL A 39 5.90 -1.30 6.79
CA VAL A 39 4.79 -0.37 6.55
C VAL A 39 3.63 -0.61 7.51
N GLU A 40 3.33 -1.87 7.87
CA GLU A 40 2.20 -2.21 8.77
C GLU A 40 2.33 -1.63 10.18
N VAL A 41 3.56 -1.46 10.66
CA VAL A 41 3.84 -0.96 12.02
C VAL A 41 4.21 0.53 12.04
N MET A 42 4.22 1.17 10.88
CA MET A 42 4.66 2.55 10.73
C MET A 42 3.65 3.54 11.30
N THR A 43 4.15 4.59 11.93
CA THR A 43 3.32 5.74 12.33
C THR A 43 2.98 6.61 11.12
N VAL A 44 1.88 7.36 11.21
CA VAL A 44 1.51 8.35 10.18
C VAL A 44 2.65 9.35 9.93
N LYS A 45 3.37 9.76 10.98
CA LYS A 45 4.50 10.69 10.89
C LYS A 45 5.67 10.10 10.11
N GLU A 46 6.04 8.85 10.38
CA GLU A 46 7.10 8.14 9.66
C GLU A 46 6.72 7.94 8.19
N CYS A 47 5.47 7.59 7.90
CA CYS A 47 4.95 7.49 6.54
C CYS A 47 5.09 8.83 5.78
N GLN A 48 4.64 9.93 6.39
CA GLN A 48 4.76 11.25 5.76
C GLN A 48 6.22 11.65 5.52
N ASN A 49 7.12 11.35 6.46
CA ASN A 49 8.55 11.64 6.30
C ASN A 49 9.13 10.93 5.08
N ARG A 50 8.83 9.64 4.91
CA ARG A 50 9.27 8.85 3.75
C ARG A 50 8.74 9.40 2.43
N TRP A 51 7.45 9.73 2.38
CA TRP A 51 6.84 10.32 1.19
C TRP A 51 7.39 11.70 0.86
N ARG A 52 7.75 12.54 1.85
CA ARG A 52 8.41 13.84 1.58
C ARG A 52 9.78 13.64 0.92
N THR A 53 10.56 12.65 1.36
CA THR A 53 11.83 12.31 0.71
C THR A 53 11.63 11.90 -0.75
N LEU A 54 10.58 11.10 -1.03
CA LEU A 54 10.28 10.69 -2.41
C LEU A 54 9.77 11.86 -3.26
N LYS A 55 8.86 12.68 -2.71
CA LYS A 55 8.29 13.85 -3.40
C LYS A 55 9.36 14.84 -3.86
N ASN A 56 10.39 15.04 -3.04
CA ASN A 56 11.52 15.92 -3.38
C ASN A 56 12.40 15.38 -4.52
N LYS A 57 12.26 14.10 -4.87
CA LYS A 57 12.99 13.44 -5.97
C LYS A 57 12.16 13.27 -7.24
N THR A 58 10.86 13.55 -7.19
CA THR A 58 9.96 13.46 -8.33
C THR A 58 9.75 14.83 -8.97
N GLU A 59 9.90 14.91 -10.30
CA GLU A 59 9.71 16.15 -11.07
C GLU A 59 8.30 16.73 -10.92
N ARG A 60 7.28 15.86 -10.81
CA ARG A 60 5.89 16.25 -10.61
C ARG A 60 5.19 15.31 -9.64
N TRP A 61 4.45 15.89 -8.71
CA TRP A 61 3.63 15.16 -7.75
C TRP A 61 2.13 15.36 -8.04
N SER A 62 1.49 14.37 -8.67
CA SER A 62 0.06 14.38 -8.99
C SER A 62 -0.70 13.29 -8.22
N ALA A 63 -0.49 13.24 -6.91
CA ALA A 63 -1.17 12.33 -5.98
C ALA A 63 -1.85 13.11 -4.84
N PRO A 64 -2.79 12.49 -4.10
CA PRO A 64 -3.44 13.13 -2.96
C PRO A 64 -2.44 13.66 -1.91
N PRO A 65 -2.90 14.54 -0.99
CA PRO A 65 -2.11 14.97 0.16
C PRO A 65 -1.55 13.80 0.97
N LEU A 66 -0.36 13.96 1.55
CA LEU A 66 0.35 12.86 2.23
C LEU A 66 -0.40 12.36 3.47
N ASP A 67 -1.12 13.23 4.17
CA ASP A 67 -1.99 12.84 5.28
C ASP A 67 -3.13 11.93 4.81
N VAL A 68 -3.71 12.21 3.64
CA VAL A 68 -4.75 11.38 3.01
C VAL A 68 -4.17 10.02 2.62
N ILE A 69 -2.98 9.98 2.01
CA ILE A 69 -2.29 8.74 1.63
C ILE A 69 -1.97 7.89 2.89
N CYS A 70 -1.31 8.49 3.88
CA CYS A 70 -0.85 7.76 5.07
C CYS A 70 -1.99 7.31 5.99
N ARG A 71 -3.09 8.07 6.10
CA ARG A 71 -4.24 7.67 6.92
C ARG A 71 -5.08 6.58 6.27
N ARG A 72 -5.21 6.57 4.94
CA ARG A 72 -5.94 5.50 4.23
C ARG A 72 -5.27 4.13 4.39
N GLY A 73 -3.93 4.09 4.36
CA GLY A 73 -3.17 2.83 4.46
C GLY A 73 -2.89 2.34 5.89
N LEU A 74 -2.80 3.25 6.88
CA LEU A 74 -2.42 2.91 8.26
C LEU A 74 -3.56 3.06 9.27
N GLY A 75 -4.63 3.77 8.92
CA GLY A 75 -5.73 4.14 9.82
C GLY A 75 -6.68 3.01 10.19
N TRP A 76 -6.68 1.90 9.43
CA TRP A 76 -7.54 0.76 9.71
C TRP A 76 -7.14 -0.01 10.97
N ARG A 77 -5.89 0.15 11.45
CA ARG A 77 -5.44 -0.49 12.70
C ARG A 77 -6.05 0.11 13.98
N TYR A 78 -6.64 1.30 13.91
CA TYR A 78 -7.28 1.97 15.06
C TYR A 78 -8.81 2.01 14.99
N PHE A 79 -9.42 1.50 13.92
CA PHE A 79 -10.88 1.45 13.71
C PHE A 79 -11.41 0.04 13.41
N VAL A 80 -10.63 -1.00 13.72
CA VAL A 80 -11.17 -2.35 13.89
C VAL A 80 -11.34 -2.58 15.39
N PRO A 81 -12.52 -2.32 15.99
CA PRO A 81 -12.95 -3.24 17.01
C PRO A 81 -12.98 -4.60 16.31
N ILE A 82 -12.31 -5.59 16.89
CA ILE A 82 -12.55 -7.00 16.56
C ILE A 82 -14.04 -7.21 16.87
N ALA A 83 -14.90 -6.95 15.89
CA ALA A 83 -16.29 -7.33 15.93
C ALA A 83 -16.28 -8.84 15.70
N LEU A 84 -16.23 -9.53 16.83
CA LEU A 84 -16.48 -10.95 17.01
C LEU A 84 -17.76 -11.37 16.27
N GLY A 85 -17.60 -12.33 15.35
CA GLY A 85 -18.60 -13.35 15.01
C GLY A 85 -19.92 -12.91 14.36
N PRO A 86 -20.78 -13.87 13.98
CA PRO A 86 -20.81 -15.29 14.37
C PRO A 86 -19.81 -16.21 13.67
#